data_AF-A0A7C0XFN3-F1
#
_entry.id   AF-A0A7C0XFN3-F1
#
_cell.length_a   1.000
_cell.length_b   1.000
_cell.length_c   1.000
_cell.angle_alpha   90.00
_cell.angle_beta   90.00
_cell.angle_gamma   90.00
#
_symmetry.space_group_name_H-M   'P 1'
#
loop_
_entity.id
_entity.type
_entity.pdbx_description
1 polymer ?
#
loop_
_entity_poly.entity_id
_entity_poly.type
_entity_poly.pdbx_seq_one_letter_code
_entity_poly.pdbx_strand_id
1 'polypeptide(L)'
;MVVGKIRRVAGPLIVAEEMKGSMVYEVVQVGEERLIGEIIGLQGDKAFIQVYEDTSGLKVGEPVEGTGDLLSAELGPGIVGAVYDGLQRPLSVLGSMIGPFIEKGIKVPPLSREKKWEFHRNPEVKPGDKVEPGVVLGVVPETPILEHKIMVPPGIKGTLKEVAPDGDYTIEETIAIIDLGGGEVKELPMLQKWPVRKPRPYIKRLEPVEPLITGQRVLDMLFPIAKGGKAAVPGGF
;
A
#
# COMPACT_ATOMS: atom_id res chain seq x y z
N MET A 1 -20.80 -0.28 -6.96
CA MET A 1 -20.47 -0.14 -5.53
C MET A 1 -21.66 -0.64 -4.74
N VAL A 2 -21.44 -1.54 -3.79
CA VAL A 2 -22.49 -2.08 -2.92
C VAL A 2 -22.69 -1.10 -1.77
N VAL A 3 -23.93 -0.76 -1.47
CA VAL A 3 -24.29 0.10 -0.34
C VAL A 3 -25.26 -0.67 0.54
N GLY A 4 -24.84 -0.97 1.76
CA GLY A 4 -25.66 -1.61 2.77
C GLY A 4 -25.87 -0.70 3.98
N LYS A 5 -26.39 -1.29 5.06
CA LYS A 5 -26.70 -0.56 6.30
C LYS A 5 -26.25 -1.34 7.53
N ILE A 6 -25.83 -0.62 8.56
CA ILE A 6 -25.47 -1.22 9.85
C ILE A 6 -26.70 -1.86 10.47
N ARG A 7 -26.64 -3.17 10.70
CA ARG A 7 -27.67 -3.94 11.41
C ARG A 7 -27.34 -4.14 12.88
N ARG A 8 -26.06 -4.33 13.21
CA ARG A 8 -25.59 -4.58 14.58
C ARG A 8 -24.18 -4.03 14.80
N VAL A 9 -23.95 -3.42 15.96
CA VAL A 9 -22.64 -2.97 16.44
C VAL A 9 -22.26 -3.82 17.66
N ALA A 10 -21.12 -4.51 17.63
CA ALA A 10 -20.63 -5.37 18.71
C ALA A 10 -19.13 -5.12 18.94
N GLY A 11 -18.81 -4.05 19.67
CA GLY A 11 -17.44 -3.54 19.75
C GLY A 11 -16.93 -3.21 18.34
N PRO A 12 -15.73 -3.65 17.96
CA PRO A 12 -15.16 -3.35 16.65
C PRO A 12 -15.74 -4.22 15.51
N LEU A 13 -16.62 -5.18 15.83
CA LEU A 13 -17.30 -6.02 14.85
C LEU A 13 -18.66 -5.41 14.49
N ILE A 14 -18.84 -5.09 13.21
CA ILE A 14 -20.08 -4.56 12.65
C ILE A 14 -20.73 -5.61 11.76
N VAL A 15 -22.05 -5.76 11.87
CA VAL A 15 -22.84 -6.57 10.94
C VAL A 15 -23.65 -5.61 10.09
N ALA A 16 -23.45 -5.66 8.78
CA ALA A 16 -24.21 -4.90 7.79
C ALA A 16 -25.14 -5.82 7.01
N GLU A 17 -26.31 -5.31 6.64
CA GLU A 17 -27.28 -5.96 5.74
C GLU A 17 -27.35 -5.21 4.40
N GLU A 18 -28.03 -5.79 3.40
CA GLU A 18 -28.06 -5.28 2.01
C GLU A 18 -26.67 -5.32 1.33
N MET A 19 -25.75 -6.18 1.76
CA MET A 19 -24.35 -6.26 1.29
C MET A 19 -24.12 -7.32 0.20
N LYS A 20 -25.15 -7.65 -0.59
CA LYS A 20 -25.04 -8.66 -1.64
C LYS A 20 -24.15 -8.14 -2.78
N GLY A 21 -23.14 -8.92 -3.14
CA GLY A 21 -22.16 -8.57 -4.17
C GLY A 21 -20.82 -8.05 -3.64
N SER A 22 -20.70 -7.86 -2.32
CA SER A 22 -19.42 -7.57 -1.68
C SER A 22 -18.50 -8.79 -1.64
N MET A 23 -17.20 -8.55 -1.47
CA MET A 23 -16.16 -9.58 -1.41
C MET A 23 -15.55 -9.68 -0.01
N VAL A 24 -15.08 -10.87 0.36
CA VAL A 24 -14.27 -11.04 1.58
C VAL A 24 -12.93 -10.32 1.38
N TYR A 25 -12.46 -9.63 2.42
CA TYR A 25 -11.31 -8.71 2.47
C TYR A 25 -11.47 -7.40 1.69
N GLU A 26 -12.67 -7.13 1.16
CA GLU A 26 -12.97 -5.82 0.61
C GLU A 26 -12.98 -4.77 1.73
N VAL A 27 -12.40 -3.60 1.43
CA VAL A 27 -12.47 -2.44 2.31
C VAL A 27 -13.85 -1.80 2.19
N VAL A 28 -14.38 -1.37 3.32
CA VAL A 28 -15.66 -0.68 3.42
C VAL A 28 -15.50 0.62 4.20
N GLN A 29 -16.38 1.57 3.92
CA GLN A 29 -16.56 2.78 4.73
C GLN A 29 -17.83 2.62 5.55
N VAL A 30 -17.71 2.67 6.87
CA VAL A 30 -18.78 2.36 7.82
C VAL A 30 -19.25 3.62 8.52
N GLY A 31 -20.55 3.86 8.52
CA GLY A 31 -21.18 4.98 9.19
C GLY A 31 -21.09 6.29 8.41
N GLU A 32 -21.73 7.32 8.95
CA GLU A 32 -21.66 8.69 8.39
C GLU A 32 -20.23 9.25 8.43
N GLU A 33 -19.45 8.84 9.42
CA GLU A 33 -18.03 9.20 9.58
C GLU A 33 -17.08 8.42 8.66
N ARG A 34 -17.62 7.46 7.88
CA ARG A 34 -16.88 6.71 6.86
C ARG A 34 -15.63 6.01 7.42
N LEU A 35 -15.78 5.38 8.58
CA LEU A 35 -14.73 4.65 9.26
C LEU A 35 -14.23 3.50 8.40
N ILE A 36 -12.91 3.29 8.37
CA ILE A 36 -12.33 2.23 7.56
C ILE A 36 -12.57 0.87 8.24
N GLY A 37 -13.18 -0.05 7.50
CA GLY A 37 -13.34 -1.44 7.90
C GLY A 37 -13.00 -2.42 6.78
N GLU A 38 -12.91 -3.70 7.13
CA GLU A 38 -12.68 -4.80 6.20
C GLU A 38 -13.73 -5.89 6.40
N ILE A 39 -14.30 -6.39 5.31
CA ILE A 39 -15.23 -7.54 5.35
C ILE A 39 -14.45 -8.81 5.68
N ILE A 40 -14.72 -9.42 6.82
CA ILE A 40 -14.07 -10.67 7.27
C ILE A 40 -14.92 -11.92 6.99
N GLY A 41 -16.20 -11.74 6.65
CA GLY A 41 -17.10 -12.84 6.33
C GLY A 41 -18.41 -12.39 5.71
N LEU A 42 -19.05 -13.29 4.97
CA LEU A 42 -20.34 -13.06 4.32
C LEU A 42 -21.28 -14.20 4.66
N GLN A 43 -22.55 -13.88 4.95
CA GLN A 43 -23.60 -14.86 5.18
C GLN A 43 -24.92 -14.37 4.57
N GLY A 44 -25.29 -14.94 3.42
CA GLY A 44 -26.48 -14.51 2.69
C GLY A 44 -26.32 -13.08 2.18
N ASP A 45 -27.16 -12.17 2.68
CA ASP A 45 -27.14 -10.73 2.39
C ASP A 45 -26.38 -9.91 3.44
N LYS A 46 -25.78 -10.56 4.45
CA LYS A 46 -25.06 -9.92 5.54
C LYS A 46 -23.56 -9.96 5.34
N ALA A 47 -22.89 -8.87 5.68
CA ALA A 47 -21.45 -8.80 5.82
C ALA A 47 -21.04 -8.61 7.28
N PHE A 48 -20.02 -9.36 7.70
CA PHE A 48 -19.33 -9.18 8.97
C PHE A 48 -18.08 -8.36 8.70
N ILE A 49 -17.98 -7.21 9.35
CA ILE A 49 -16.99 -6.18 9.08
C ILE A 49 -16.19 -5.93 10.35
N GLN A 50 -14.87 -6.02 10.24
CA GLN A 50 -13.95 -5.57 11.27
C GLN A 50 -13.61 -4.12 11.01
N VAL A 51 -14.01 -3.21 11.90
CA VAL A 51 -13.64 -1.79 11.82
C VAL A 51 -12.29 -1.59 12.49
N TYR A 52 -11.43 -0.77 11.86
CA TYR A 52 -10.06 -0.49 12.32
C TYR A 52 -9.92 0.80 13.13
N GLU A 53 -11.03 1.52 13.29
CA GLU A 53 -11.13 2.76 14.06
C GLU A 53 -12.12 2.58 15.23
N ASP A 54 -12.26 3.62 16.07
CA ASP A 54 -13.21 3.60 17.18
C ASP A 54 -14.66 3.62 16.65
N THR A 55 -15.42 2.56 16.98
CA THR A 55 -16.83 2.40 16.61
C THR A 55 -17.80 3.18 17.51
N SER A 56 -17.30 3.91 18.51
CA SER A 56 -18.11 4.69 19.43
C SER A 56 -18.93 5.75 18.68
N GLY A 57 -20.24 5.70 18.86
CA GLY A 57 -21.19 6.62 18.24
C GLY A 57 -21.88 6.11 16.97
N LEU A 58 -21.41 5.00 16.39
CA LEU A 58 -22.10 4.35 15.27
C LEU A 58 -23.50 3.88 15.66
N LYS A 59 -24.49 4.13 14.79
CA LYS A 59 -25.88 3.73 14.99
C LYS A 59 -26.35 2.70 13.97
N VAL A 60 -27.33 1.91 14.38
CA VAL A 60 -28.06 1.01 13.47
C VAL A 60 -28.76 1.86 12.42
N GLY A 61 -28.69 1.41 11.15
CA GLY A 61 -29.26 2.08 9.99
C GLY A 61 -28.30 2.99 9.22
N GLU A 62 -27.14 3.33 9.78
CA GLU A 62 -26.12 4.12 9.06
C GLU A 62 -25.53 3.36 7.87
N PRO A 63 -25.02 4.07 6.83
CA PRO A 63 -24.58 3.46 5.59
C PRO A 63 -23.29 2.64 5.76
N VAL A 64 -23.15 1.62 4.91
CA VAL A 64 -21.90 0.87 4.72
C VAL A 64 -21.61 0.83 3.22
N GLU A 65 -20.56 1.52 2.79
CA GLU A 65 -20.18 1.62 1.38
C GLU A 65 -18.98 0.72 1.07
N GLY A 66 -19.15 -0.23 0.14
CA GLY A 66 -18.04 -1.03 -0.38
C GLY A 66 -17.18 -0.27 -1.37
N THR A 67 -15.85 -0.32 -1.19
CA THR A 67 -14.90 0.33 -2.10
C THR A 67 -14.62 -0.49 -3.36
N GLY A 68 -14.90 -1.80 -3.34
CA GLY A 68 -14.50 -2.74 -4.37
C GLY A 68 -13.00 -3.11 -4.34
N ASP A 69 -12.22 -2.50 -3.46
CA ASP A 69 -10.77 -2.67 -3.37
C ASP A 69 -10.38 -3.46 -2.12
N LEU A 70 -9.27 -4.19 -2.21
CA LEU A 70 -8.61 -4.80 -1.06
C LEU A 70 -7.81 -3.75 -0.30
N LEU A 71 -7.59 -3.98 1.00
CA LEU A 71 -6.70 -3.16 1.80
C LEU A 71 -5.30 -3.16 1.18
N SER A 72 -4.86 -1.98 0.73
CA SER A 72 -3.67 -1.81 -0.08
C SER A 72 -2.80 -0.69 0.48
N ALA A 73 -1.48 -0.90 0.42
CA ALA A 73 -0.51 0.14 0.73
C ALA A 73 -0.10 0.88 -0.55
N GLU A 74 0.14 2.18 -0.40
CA GLU A 74 0.76 3.03 -1.40
C GLU A 74 2.28 2.90 -1.34
N LEU A 75 2.91 2.60 -2.47
CA LEU A 75 4.33 2.35 -2.64
C LEU A 75 4.90 3.36 -3.63
N GLY A 76 5.92 4.12 -3.24
CA GLY A 76 6.59 5.10 -4.10
C GLY A 76 7.54 5.99 -3.30
N PRO A 77 8.15 7.00 -3.95
CA PRO A 77 9.01 7.96 -3.27
C PRO A 77 8.28 8.74 -2.18
N GLY A 78 8.91 8.90 -1.02
CA GLY A 78 8.39 9.61 0.17
C GLY A 78 8.02 8.72 1.35
N ILE A 79 8.24 7.41 1.26
CA ILE A 79 8.03 6.46 2.36
C ILE A 79 9.19 6.51 3.36
N VAL A 80 10.42 6.69 2.87
CA VAL A 80 11.60 6.59 3.71
C VAL A 80 11.71 7.82 4.60
N GLY A 81 11.80 7.59 5.91
CA GLY A 81 11.81 8.64 6.93
C GLY A 81 10.42 9.09 7.40
N ALA A 82 9.34 8.60 6.79
CA ALA A 82 7.98 8.85 7.26
C ALA A 82 7.58 7.88 8.39
N VAL A 83 6.71 8.34 9.28
CA VAL A 83 6.11 7.55 10.36
C VAL A 83 4.62 7.40 10.10
N TYR A 84 4.15 6.15 10.10
CA TYR A 84 2.79 5.79 9.75
C TYR A 84 2.06 5.10 10.90
N ASP A 85 0.74 5.19 10.91
CA ASP A 85 -0.09 4.27 11.68
C ASP A 85 -0.36 2.94 10.96
N GLY A 86 -1.21 2.08 11.53
CA GLY A 86 -1.55 0.77 10.97
C GLY A 86 -2.33 0.80 9.63
N LEU A 87 -2.88 1.97 9.25
CA LEU A 87 -3.60 2.18 7.99
C LEU A 87 -2.77 2.99 6.98
N GLN A 88 -1.47 3.16 7.25
CA GLN A 88 -0.54 3.94 6.43
C GLN A 88 -0.87 5.44 6.37
N ARG A 89 -1.48 6.01 7.42
CA ARG A 89 -1.67 7.47 7.53
C ARG A 89 -0.42 8.13 8.12
N PRO A 90 0.11 9.21 7.52
CA PRO A 90 1.36 9.82 7.96
C PRO A 90 1.16 10.64 9.24
N LEU A 91 1.74 10.18 10.35
CA LEU A 91 1.52 10.75 11.68
C LEU A 91 2.04 12.18 11.84
N SER A 92 3.14 12.52 11.16
CA SER A 92 3.69 13.89 11.17
C SER A 92 2.72 14.90 10.55
N VAL A 93 2.12 14.54 9.41
CA VAL A 93 1.14 15.38 8.71
C VAL A 93 -0.14 15.48 9.53
N LEU A 94 -0.64 14.35 10.06
CA LEU A 94 -1.80 14.33 10.95
C LEU A 94 -1.58 15.24 12.18
N GLY A 95 -0.44 15.12 12.84
CA GLY A 95 -0.10 15.94 14.00
C GLY A 95 -0.09 17.44 13.71
N SER A 96 0.37 17.85 12.53
CA SER A 96 0.33 19.25 12.10
C SER A 96 -1.08 19.75 11.76
N MET A 97 -1.99 18.88 11.32
CA MET A 97 -3.35 19.26 10.91
C MET A 97 -4.36 19.27 12.07
N ILE A 98 -4.34 18.24 12.93
CA ILE A 98 -5.37 18.02 13.96
C ILE A 98 -4.81 18.00 15.39
N GLY A 99 -3.48 18.15 15.56
CA GLY A 99 -2.84 18.16 16.86
C GLY A 99 -2.53 16.76 17.41
N PRO A 100 -2.42 16.59 18.74
CA PRO A 100 -1.84 15.39 19.35
C PRO A 100 -2.77 14.17 19.39
N PHE A 101 -4.06 14.33 19.07
CA PHE A 101 -5.05 13.25 19.13
C PHE A 101 -5.51 12.87 17.73
N ILE A 102 -5.68 11.57 17.48
CA ILE A 102 -6.20 11.07 16.20
C ILE A 102 -7.72 11.10 16.24
N GLU A 103 -8.31 11.85 15.32
CA GLU A 103 -9.76 11.86 15.09
C GLU A 103 -10.17 10.70 14.17
N LYS A 104 -11.36 10.14 14.43
CA LYS A 104 -11.93 9.04 13.63
C LYS A 104 -12.41 9.54 12.27
N GLY A 105 -12.29 8.71 11.24
CA GLY A 105 -12.77 9.03 9.89
C GLY A 105 -11.87 10.00 9.11
N ILE A 106 -10.72 10.41 9.67
CA ILE A 106 -9.78 11.27 8.98
C ILE A 106 -9.09 10.53 7.82
N LYS A 107 -9.08 11.17 6.66
CA LYS A 107 -8.48 10.64 5.43
C LYS A 107 -7.35 11.56 4.98
N VAL A 108 -6.14 11.03 5.03
CA VAL A 108 -4.92 11.71 4.57
C VAL A 108 -4.20 10.76 3.63
N PRO A 109 -3.80 11.22 2.42
CA PRO A 109 -2.99 10.41 1.53
C PRO A 109 -1.70 9.92 2.22
N PRO A 110 -1.32 8.64 2.08
CA PRO A 110 -0.08 8.10 2.65
C PRO A 110 1.19 8.82 2.18
N LEU A 111 1.16 9.31 0.94
CA LEU A 111 2.28 10.00 0.31
C LEU A 111 1.83 11.37 -0.20
N SER A 112 2.71 12.37 -0.06
CA SER A 112 2.41 13.73 -0.53
C SER A 112 2.21 13.76 -2.03
N ARG A 113 1.05 14.26 -2.47
CA ARG A 113 0.74 14.48 -3.89
C ARG A 113 1.33 15.76 -4.46
N GLU A 114 1.74 16.68 -3.59
CA GLU A 114 2.27 17.99 -3.96
C GLU A 114 3.79 17.98 -4.09
N LYS A 115 4.46 17.09 -3.33
CA LYS A 115 5.93 17.00 -3.37
C LYS A 115 6.39 16.50 -4.73
N LYS A 116 7.27 17.28 -5.35
CA LYS A 116 7.98 16.90 -6.57
C LYS A 116 9.27 16.17 -6.24
N TRP A 117 9.62 15.26 -7.13
CA TRP A 117 10.79 14.41 -7.07
C TRP A 117 11.54 14.48 -8.39
N GLU A 118 12.86 14.62 -8.30
CA GLU A 118 13.74 14.58 -9.46
C GLU A 118 13.81 13.14 -9.98
N PHE A 119 13.22 12.90 -11.14
CA PHE A 119 13.26 11.63 -11.83
C PHE A 119 14.46 11.59 -12.76
N HIS A 120 15.30 10.57 -12.62
CA HIS A 120 16.35 10.24 -13.58
C HIS A 120 15.95 8.98 -14.34
N ARG A 121 15.69 9.12 -15.63
CA ARG A 121 15.31 7.99 -16.50
C ARG A 121 16.46 6.99 -16.60
N ASN A 122 16.13 5.72 -16.74
CA ASN A 122 17.13 4.70 -17.04
C ASN A 122 17.50 4.75 -18.54
N PRO A 123 18.75 5.10 -18.91
CA PRO A 123 19.16 5.19 -20.31
C PRO A 123 19.19 3.83 -21.03
N GLU A 124 19.19 2.72 -20.28
CA GLU A 124 19.15 1.36 -20.84
C GLU A 124 17.76 0.99 -21.37
N VAL A 125 16.70 1.70 -20.94
CA VAL A 125 15.32 1.40 -21.29
C VAL A 125 14.82 2.43 -22.30
N LYS A 126 14.49 1.98 -23.52
CA LYS A 126 14.10 2.84 -24.63
C LYS A 126 12.65 2.60 -25.08
N PRO A 127 12.00 3.62 -25.66
CA PRO A 127 10.76 3.42 -26.42
C PRO A 127 10.91 2.32 -27.47
N GLY A 128 9.98 1.37 -27.48
CA GLY A 128 9.98 0.17 -28.32
C GLY A 128 10.45 -1.11 -27.62
N ASP A 129 11.05 -1.00 -26.43
CA ASP A 129 11.53 -2.17 -25.70
C ASP A 129 10.37 -2.97 -25.07
N LYS A 130 10.52 -4.29 -25.01
CA LYS A 130 9.62 -5.16 -24.26
C LYS A 130 9.98 -5.07 -22.78
N VAL A 131 8.99 -4.72 -21.97
CA VAL A 131 9.15 -4.56 -20.53
C VAL A 131 8.34 -5.61 -19.77
N GLU A 132 8.95 -6.11 -18.70
CA GLU A 132 8.36 -7.09 -17.78
C GLU A 132 8.28 -6.50 -16.36
N PRO A 133 7.45 -7.08 -15.47
CA PRO A 133 7.40 -6.66 -14.08
C PRO A 133 8.77 -6.63 -13.40
N GLY A 134 9.06 -5.54 -12.69
CA GLY A 134 10.33 -5.35 -11.98
C GLY A 134 11.45 -4.73 -12.82
N VAL A 135 11.25 -4.50 -14.12
CA VAL A 135 12.18 -3.68 -14.92
C VAL A 135 12.21 -2.26 -14.37
N VAL A 136 13.42 -1.71 -14.19
CA VAL A 136 13.65 -0.36 -13.64
C VAL A 136 13.55 0.67 -14.78
N LEU A 137 12.54 1.52 -14.71
CA LEU A 137 12.28 2.61 -15.66
C LEU A 137 13.14 3.84 -15.38
N GLY A 138 13.50 4.05 -14.12
CA GLY A 138 14.36 5.14 -13.67
C GLY A 138 14.53 5.13 -12.16
N VAL A 139 15.18 6.15 -11.64
CA VAL A 139 15.50 6.31 -10.22
C VAL A 139 15.16 7.70 -9.74
N VAL A 140 14.80 7.79 -8.46
CA VAL A 140 14.55 9.04 -7.75
C VAL A 140 15.45 9.07 -6.51
N PRO A 141 16.28 10.11 -6.29
CA PRO A 141 17.07 10.25 -5.09
C PRO A 141 16.15 10.65 -3.93
N GLU A 142 15.68 9.65 -3.16
CA GLU A 142 14.71 9.90 -2.08
C GLU A 142 15.39 10.48 -0.84
N THR A 143 16.61 10.01 -0.55
CA THR A 143 17.49 10.54 0.50
C THR A 143 18.93 10.61 -0.02
N PRO A 144 19.85 11.32 0.65
CA PRO A 144 21.25 11.41 0.21
C PRO A 144 21.99 10.06 0.07
N ILE A 145 21.46 8.99 0.66
CA ILE A 145 22.08 7.65 0.65
C ILE A 145 21.24 6.59 -0.07
N LEU A 146 20.03 6.94 -0.52
CA LEU A 146 19.09 5.99 -1.09
C LEU A 146 18.47 6.51 -2.37
N GLU A 147 18.71 5.76 -3.44
CA GLU A 147 18.02 5.89 -4.71
C GLU A 147 16.81 4.95 -4.75
N HIS A 148 15.63 5.52 -4.93
CA HIS A 148 14.38 4.80 -5.09
C HIS A 148 14.20 4.39 -6.55
N LYS A 149 14.15 3.09 -6.81
CA LYS A 149 13.97 2.56 -8.18
C LYS A 149 12.50 2.53 -8.56
N ILE A 150 12.14 3.25 -9.61
CA ILE A 150 10.80 3.22 -10.20
C ILE A 150 10.74 2.03 -11.15
N MET A 151 9.89 1.06 -10.83
CA MET A 151 9.81 -0.23 -11.53
C MET A 151 8.46 -0.47 -12.17
N VAL A 152 8.41 -1.26 -13.25
CA VAL A 152 7.16 -1.75 -13.82
C VAL A 152 6.40 -2.59 -12.78
N PRO A 153 5.13 -2.28 -12.47
CA PRO A 153 4.37 -3.00 -11.46
C PRO A 153 4.13 -4.47 -11.82
N PRO A 154 3.91 -5.35 -10.82
CA PRO A 154 3.51 -6.72 -11.07
C PRO A 154 2.19 -6.85 -11.84
N GLY A 155 2.17 -7.78 -12.81
CA GLY A 155 1.00 -8.03 -13.67
C GLY A 155 0.96 -7.19 -14.95
N ILE A 156 1.88 -6.23 -15.10
CA ILE A 156 2.00 -5.39 -16.29
C ILE A 156 3.15 -5.90 -17.16
N LYS A 157 2.84 -6.28 -18.40
CA LYS A 157 3.82 -6.69 -19.41
C LYS A 157 3.41 -6.08 -20.74
N GLY A 158 4.37 -5.62 -21.53
CA GLY A 158 4.03 -4.93 -22.77
C GLY A 158 5.23 -4.32 -23.47
N THR A 159 4.93 -3.43 -24.42
CA THR A 159 5.94 -2.65 -25.14
C THR A 159 5.92 -1.22 -24.62
N LEU A 160 7.08 -0.70 -24.26
CA LEU A 160 7.21 0.66 -23.77
C LEU A 160 7.00 1.65 -24.92
N LYS A 161 6.00 2.51 -24.83
CA LYS A 161 5.74 3.56 -25.83
C LYS A 161 6.54 4.82 -25.53
N GLU A 162 6.55 5.23 -24.27
CA GLU A 162 7.15 6.48 -23.85
C GLU A 162 7.64 6.36 -22.41
N VAL A 163 8.74 7.06 -22.12
CA VAL A 163 9.25 7.30 -20.77
C VAL A 163 9.48 8.80 -20.64
N ALA A 164 9.04 9.36 -19.52
CA ALA A 164 9.22 10.76 -19.21
C ALA A 164 10.72 11.14 -19.21
N PRO A 165 11.07 12.33 -19.70
CA PRO A 165 12.45 12.82 -19.62
C PRO A 165 12.85 13.11 -18.17
N ASP A 166 14.14 13.32 -17.94
CA ASP A 166 14.64 13.73 -16.63
C ASP A 166 13.99 15.05 -16.21
N GLY A 167 13.56 15.14 -14.95
CA GLY A 167 12.87 16.34 -14.45
C GLY A 167 12.11 16.12 -13.15
N ASP A 168 11.43 17.17 -12.69
CA ASP A 168 10.67 17.18 -11.45
C ASP A 168 9.21 16.77 -11.67
N TYR A 169 8.83 15.64 -11.07
CA TYR A 169 7.47 15.10 -11.15
C TYR A 169 6.91 14.77 -9.77
N THR A 170 5.61 14.90 -9.63
CA THR A 170 4.83 14.38 -8.52
C THR A 170 4.66 12.86 -8.67
N ILE A 171 4.29 12.20 -7.58
CA ILE A 171 4.11 10.74 -7.57
C ILE A 171 2.92 10.24 -8.38
N GLU A 172 1.98 11.11 -8.76
CA GLU A 172 0.80 10.78 -9.58
C GLU A 172 0.99 11.11 -11.07
N GLU A 173 2.01 11.90 -11.41
CA GLU A 173 2.32 12.20 -12.80
C GLU A 173 2.83 10.95 -13.54
N THR A 174 2.40 10.80 -14.79
CA THR A 174 2.74 9.66 -15.64
C THR A 174 4.22 9.69 -16.03
N ILE A 175 4.96 8.65 -15.66
CA ILE A 175 6.39 8.48 -15.94
C ILE A 175 6.64 7.53 -17.11
N ALA A 176 5.73 6.59 -17.35
CA ALA A 176 5.85 5.69 -18.49
C ALA A 176 4.49 5.30 -19.07
N ILE A 177 4.48 5.04 -20.37
CA ILE A 177 3.31 4.56 -21.10
C ILE A 177 3.66 3.19 -21.68
N ILE A 178 2.90 2.16 -21.30
CA ILE A 178 3.10 0.78 -21.76
C ILE A 178 1.91 0.33 -22.58
N ASP A 179 2.17 -0.22 -23.76
CA ASP A 179 1.18 -0.93 -24.58
C ASP A 179 1.12 -2.40 -24.16
N LEU A 180 -0.01 -2.82 -23.60
CA LEU A 180 -0.24 -4.19 -23.14
C LEU A 180 -0.54 -5.16 -24.30
N GLY A 181 -0.72 -4.64 -25.52
CA GLY A 181 -1.20 -5.36 -26.68
C GLY A 181 -2.72 -5.28 -26.83
N GLY A 182 -3.22 -5.48 -28.05
CA GLY A 182 -4.66 -5.44 -28.34
C GLY A 182 -5.28 -4.03 -28.32
N GLY A 183 -4.46 -2.98 -28.28
CA GLY A 183 -4.90 -1.57 -28.26
C GLY A 183 -5.07 -0.99 -26.86
N GLU A 184 -4.82 -1.76 -25.79
CA GLU A 184 -4.88 -1.28 -24.42
C GLU A 184 -3.54 -0.64 -24.01
N VAL A 185 -3.60 0.63 -23.61
CA VAL A 185 -2.44 1.41 -23.16
C VAL A 185 -2.58 1.72 -21.68
N LYS A 186 -1.52 1.52 -20.91
CA LYS A 186 -1.47 1.78 -19.47
C LYS A 186 -0.44 2.84 -19.14
N GLU A 187 -0.91 3.90 -18.49
CA GLU A 187 -0.07 4.93 -17.89
C GLU A 187 0.42 4.48 -16.52
N LEU A 188 1.72 4.70 -16.28
CA LEU A 188 2.39 4.35 -15.04
C LEU A 188 2.92 5.60 -14.35
N PRO A 189 2.35 5.98 -13.20
CA PRO A 189 2.96 6.94 -12.31
C PRO A 189 4.03 6.29 -11.43
N MET A 190 4.75 7.10 -10.64
CA MET A 190 5.70 6.56 -9.64
C MET A 190 4.98 5.78 -8.53
N LEU A 191 3.75 6.18 -8.21
CA LEU A 191 2.91 5.56 -7.19
C LEU A 191 2.36 4.21 -7.64
N GLN A 192 2.48 3.21 -6.78
CA GLN A 192 1.84 1.89 -6.94
C GLN A 192 0.97 1.57 -5.74
N LYS A 193 -0.19 0.96 -5.95
CA LYS A 193 -1.00 0.36 -4.89
C LYS A 193 -0.79 -1.14 -4.86
N TRP A 194 -0.54 -1.69 -3.68
CA TRP A 194 -0.33 -3.14 -3.52
C TRP A 194 -1.12 -3.71 -2.33
N PRO A 195 -1.94 -4.77 -2.54
CA PRO A 195 -2.70 -5.39 -1.46
C PRO A 195 -1.80 -5.93 -0.35
N VAL A 196 -2.05 -5.54 0.90
CA VAL A 196 -1.17 -5.89 2.04
C VAL A 196 -1.20 -7.38 2.37
N ARG A 197 -2.30 -8.06 2.04
CA ARG A 197 -2.48 -9.50 2.23
C ARG A 197 -1.86 -10.35 1.11
N LYS A 198 -1.36 -9.73 0.04
CA LYS A 198 -0.72 -10.42 -1.08
C LYS A 198 0.79 -10.20 -1.01
N PRO A 199 1.62 -11.24 -0.83
CA PRO A 199 3.06 -11.06 -0.89
C PRO A 199 3.48 -10.57 -2.28
N ARG A 200 4.48 -9.69 -2.35
CA ARG A 200 5.03 -9.25 -3.64
C ARG A 200 5.68 -10.45 -4.36
N PRO A 201 5.51 -10.56 -5.70
CA PRO A 201 6.08 -11.66 -6.45
C PRO A 201 7.60 -11.52 -6.58
N TYR A 202 8.25 -12.67 -6.81
CA TYR A 202 9.69 -12.79 -7.03
C TYR A 202 9.94 -13.87 -8.09
N ILE A 203 11.09 -13.82 -8.76
CA ILE A 203 11.44 -14.78 -9.82
C ILE A 203 11.81 -16.14 -9.21
N LYS A 204 12.73 -16.14 -8.24
CA LYS A 204 13.20 -17.35 -7.56
C LYS A 204 13.51 -17.05 -6.11
N ARG A 205 13.20 -18.01 -5.23
CA ARG A 205 13.65 -17.98 -3.83
C ARG A 205 15.07 -18.54 -3.75
N LEU A 206 15.99 -17.76 -3.21
CA LEU A 206 17.36 -18.17 -2.96
C LEU A 206 17.54 -18.57 -1.48
N GLU A 207 18.45 -19.48 -1.22
CA GLU A 207 18.85 -19.82 0.14
C GLU A 207 19.74 -18.71 0.71
N PRO A 208 19.50 -18.24 1.95
CA PRO A 208 20.27 -17.17 2.55
C PRO A 208 21.64 -17.69 2.99
N VAL A 209 22.70 -17.23 2.33
CA VAL A 209 24.09 -17.63 2.61
C VAL A 209 24.91 -16.55 3.33
N GLU A 210 24.45 -15.30 3.28
CA GLU A 210 25.15 -14.17 3.88
C GLU A 210 24.69 -13.94 5.33
N PRO A 211 25.58 -13.79 6.32
CA PRO A 211 25.19 -13.47 7.69
C PRO A 211 24.69 -12.01 7.80
N LEU A 212 23.67 -11.79 8.61
CA LEU A 212 23.25 -10.47 9.07
C LEU A 212 24.09 -10.10 10.30
N ILE A 213 25.10 -9.27 10.10
CA ILE A 213 25.97 -8.81 11.18
C ILE A 213 25.19 -7.83 12.07
N THR A 214 24.90 -8.25 13.31
CA THR A 214 24.16 -7.45 14.28
C THR A 214 25.07 -6.51 15.07
N GLY A 215 26.37 -6.80 15.14
CA GLY A 215 27.34 -6.10 15.96
C GLY A 215 27.38 -6.59 17.42
N GLN A 216 26.56 -7.60 17.77
CA GLN A 216 26.52 -8.19 19.11
C GLN A 216 27.18 -9.56 19.09
N ARG A 217 28.27 -9.73 19.88
CA ARG A 217 29.04 -10.99 19.93
C ARG A 217 28.19 -12.23 20.22
N VAL A 218 27.25 -12.12 21.15
CA VAL A 218 26.38 -13.25 21.52
C VAL A 218 25.49 -13.70 20.35
N LEU A 219 24.94 -12.76 19.59
CA LEU A 219 24.12 -13.07 18.42
C LEU A 219 25.00 -13.53 17.26
N ASP A 220 26.05 -12.78 16.93
CA ASP A 220 26.88 -13.05 15.76
C ASP A 220 27.70 -14.36 15.88
N MET A 221 28.02 -14.80 17.11
CA MET A 221 28.82 -16.01 17.35
C MET A 221 27.98 -17.23 17.75
N LEU A 222 27.02 -17.08 18.67
CA LEU A 222 26.29 -18.22 19.22
C LEU A 222 24.95 -18.47 18.51
N PHE A 223 24.31 -17.40 18.01
CA PHE A 223 22.97 -17.45 17.39
C PHE A 223 22.92 -16.68 16.06
N PRO A 224 23.81 -16.98 15.09
CA PRO A 224 23.94 -16.19 13.89
C PRO A 224 22.65 -16.22 13.07
N ILE A 225 22.25 -15.06 12.56
CA ILE A 225 21.07 -14.89 11.71
C ILE A 225 21.58 -14.61 10.29
N ALA A 226 21.03 -15.29 9.28
CA ALA A 226 21.33 -14.97 7.88
C ALA A 226 20.50 -13.77 7.39
N LYS A 227 21.01 -12.97 6.45
CA LYS A 227 20.23 -11.93 5.76
C LYS A 227 19.06 -12.57 5.00
N GLY A 228 17.83 -12.16 5.33
CA GLY A 228 16.61 -12.81 4.85
C GLY A 228 16.13 -14.00 5.71
N GLY A 229 16.85 -14.30 6.81
CA GLY A 229 16.44 -15.25 7.84
C GLY A 229 15.32 -14.71 8.73
N LYS A 230 14.84 -15.57 9.63
CA LYS A 230 13.78 -15.24 10.61
C LYS A 230 14.31 -15.51 12.01
N ALA A 231 14.02 -14.60 12.94
CA ALA A 231 14.37 -14.76 14.35
C ALA A 231 13.18 -14.33 15.23
N ALA A 232 13.13 -14.88 16.44
CA ALA A 232 12.19 -14.46 17.48
C ALA A 232 12.98 -14.17 18.75
N VAL A 233 12.74 -13.02 19.37
CA VAL A 233 13.43 -12.58 20.59
C VAL A 233 12.37 -12.38 21.69
N PRO A 234 11.99 -13.46 22.41
CA PRO A 234 11.06 -13.32 23.52
C PRO A 234 11.74 -12.61 24.70
N GLY A 235 10.97 -11.83 25.46
CA GLY A 235 11.46 -11.11 26.63
C GLY A 235 10.32 -10.52 27.45
N GLY A 236 10.60 -10.16 28.70
CA GLY A 236 9.70 -9.33 29.50
C GLY A 236 9.73 -7.86 29.04
N PHE A 237 8.66 -7.12 29.38
CA PHE A 237 8.60 -5.66 29.21
C PHE A 237 9.31 -4.95 30.38
#